data_AF-A0A939DGT9-F1
#
_entry.id   AF-A0A939DGT9-F1
#
_cell.length_a   1.000
_cell.length_b   1.000
_cell.length_c   1.000
_cell.angle_alpha   90.00
_cell.angle_beta   90.00
_cell.angle_gamma   90.00
#
_symmetry.space_group_name_H-M   'P 1'
#
loop_
_entity.id
_entity.type
_entity.pdbx_description
1 polymer ?
#
loop_
_entity_poly.entity_id
_entity_poly.type
_entity_poly.pdbx_seq_one_letter_code
_entity_poly.pdbx_strand_id
1 'polypeptide(L)'
;MTDRVFITGTAGFIGFHLAKLLLAGGKAVHGHDGITDYYDTRLKCHRHTMLHEQERFTSTDLIAAVPGGPETAVGGDSLSPVARFRVVNIGNSDKVGFLDFVEAIKTELGVKSIHNYPYADR
;
A
#
# COMPACT_ATOMS: atom_id res chain seq x y z
N MET A 1 3.99 7.97 -20.87
CA MET A 1 4.03 7.60 -19.44
C MET A 1 2.60 7.46 -18.96
N THR A 2 2.28 6.44 -18.16
CA THR A 2 0.93 6.21 -17.68
C THR A 2 0.51 7.31 -16.70
N ASP A 3 -0.66 7.91 -16.94
CA ASP A 3 -1.22 9.00 -16.13
C ASP A 3 -1.82 8.52 -14.79
N ARG A 4 -1.87 7.21 -14.55
CA ARG A 4 -2.41 6.58 -13.34
C ARG A 4 -1.35 5.77 -12.62
N VAL A 5 -1.32 5.91 -11.29
CA VAL A 5 -0.42 5.19 -10.38
C VAL A 5 -1.25 4.47 -9.32
N PHE A 6 -0.90 3.22 -9.05
CA PHE A 6 -1.48 2.44 -7.95
C PHE A 6 -0.52 2.42 -6.76
N ILE A 7 -1.03 2.63 -5.55
CA ILE A 7 -0.23 2.69 -4.32
C ILE A 7 -0.88 1.83 -3.25
N THR A 8 -0.12 0.91 -2.65
CA THR A 8 -0.51 0.18 -1.44
C THR A 8 -0.01 0.89 -0.18
N GLY A 9 -0.76 0.82 0.91
CA GLY A 9 -0.42 1.52 2.16
C GLY A 9 -0.56 3.04 2.05
N THR A 10 -1.54 3.54 1.29
CA THR A 10 -1.71 4.98 1.02
C THR A 10 -2.01 5.83 2.25
N ALA A 11 -2.56 5.25 3.32
CA ALA A 11 -2.74 5.95 4.60
C ALA A 11 -1.49 5.85 5.50
N GLY A 12 -0.54 4.98 5.13
CA GLY A 12 0.77 4.86 5.77
C GLY A 12 1.66 6.09 5.54
N PHE A 13 2.75 6.20 6.30
CA PHE A 13 3.63 7.38 6.25
C PHE A 13 4.22 7.62 4.85
N ILE A 14 4.81 6.59 4.23
CA ILE A 14 5.44 6.70 2.90
C ILE A 14 4.37 6.85 1.81
N GLY A 15 3.34 6.01 1.82
CA GLY A 15 2.28 6.01 0.81
C GLY A 15 1.53 7.33 0.75
N PHE A 16 1.26 7.96 1.89
CA PHE A 16 0.61 9.27 1.96
C PHE A 16 1.43 10.37 1.27
N HIS A 17 2.72 10.50 1.61
CA HIS A 17 3.58 11.53 1.03
C HIS A 17 3.84 11.28 -0.46
N LEU A 18 3.99 10.02 -0.87
CA LEU A 18 4.12 9.65 -2.27
C LEU A 18 2.85 10.00 -3.07
N ALA A 19 1.66 9.68 -2.55
CA ALA A 19 0.40 10.01 -3.19
C ALA A 19 0.26 11.53 -3.38
N LYS A 20 0.55 12.33 -2.33
CA LYS A 20 0.55 13.80 -2.43
C LYS A 20 1.49 14.33 -3.52
N LEU A 21 2.73 13.80 -3.57
CA LEU A 21 3.71 14.22 -4.57
C LEU A 21 3.25 13.93 -6.00
N LEU A 22 2.70 12.74 -6.23
CA LEU A 22 2.23 12.33 -7.55
C LEU A 22 0.99 13.11 -7.99
N LEU A 23 0.05 13.37 -7.07
CA LEU A 23 -1.15 14.19 -7.31
C LEU A 23 -0.76 15.64 -7.65
N ALA A 24 0.19 16.22 -6.91
CA ALA A 24 0.72 17.55 -7.20
C ALA A 24 1.43 17.62 -8.58
N GLY A 25 2.00 16.50 -9.03
CA GLY A 25 2.55 16.34 -10.37
C GLY A 25 1.50 16.06 -11.46
N GLY A 26 0.20 16.19 -11.18
CA GLY A 26 -0.90 16.02 -12.13
C GLY A 26 -1.31 14.56 -12.41
N LYS A 27 -0.67 13.60 -11.77
CA LYS A 27 -1.00 12.17 -11.94
C LYS A 27 -2.28 11.82 -11.20
N ALA A 28 -3.01 10.84 -11.70
CA ALA A 28 -4.08 10.20 -10.97
C ALA A 28 -3.54 9.06 -10.10
N VAL A 29 -4.05 8.94 -8.89
CA VAL A 29 -3.61 7.94 -7.91
C VAL A 29 -4.81 7.11 -7.47
N HIS A 30 -4.68 5.79 -7.54
CA HIS A 30 -5.58 4.86 -6.89
C HIS A 30 -4.87 4.21 -5.71
N GLY A 31 -5.40 4.42 -4.51
CA GLY A 31 -4.83 3.93 -3.26
C GLY A 31 -5.49 2.65 -2.76
N HIS A 32 -4.72 1.83 -2.06
CA HIS A 32 -5.22 0.66 -1.36
C HIS A 32 -4.59 0.61 0.04
N ASP A 33 -5.40 0.56 1.09
CA ASP A 33 -4.90 0.47 2.47
C ASP A 33 -5.73 -0.52 3.30
N GLY A 34 -5.05 -1.18 4.24
CA GLY A 34 -5.67 -2.09 5.20
C GLY A 34 -6.41 -1.39 6.33
N ILE A 35 -6.04 -0.14 6.63
CA ILE A 35 -6.48 0.62 7.81
C ILE A 35 -6.34 -0.23 9.09
N THR A 36 -5.28 -1.04 9.16
CA THR A 36 -4.99 -1.87 10.33
C THR A 36 -4.58 -1.03 11.54
N ASP A 37 -4.80 -1.54 12.74
CA ASP A 37 -4.50 -0.93 14.04
C ASP A 37 -3.01 -0.95 14.44
N TYR A 38 -2.15 -1.50 13.59
CA TYR A 38 -0.68 -1.43 13.72
C TYR A 38 -0.15 0.01 13.87
N TYR A 39 -0.92 1.02 13.43
CA TYR A 39 -0.79 2.43 13.79
C TYR A 39 -2.16 3.00 14.19
N ASP A 40 -2.20 4.17 14.83
CA ASP A 40 -3.45 4.87 15.14
C ASP A 40 -4.31 5.04 13.88
N THR A 41 -5.46 4.37 13.87
CA THR A 41 -6.41 4.37 12.74
C THR A 41 -6.96 5.76 12.49
N ARG A 42 -7.04 6.63 13.51
CA ARG A 42 -7.44 8.03 13.35
C ARG A 42 -6.48 8.78 12.44
N LEU A 43 -5.18 8.55 12.59
CA LEU A 43 -4.15 9.17 11.75
C LEU A 43 -4.24 8.67 10.30
N LYS A 44 -4.51 7.37 10.10
CA LYS A 44 -4.71 6.79 8.77
C LYS A 44 -5.96 7.37 8.08
N CYS A 45 -7.09 7.40 8.78
CA CYS A 45 -8.33 7.98 8.26
C CYS A 45 -8.14 9.46 7.93
N HIS A 46 -7.50 10.24 8.81
CA HIS A 46 -7.23 11.66 8.56
C HIS A 46 -6.39 11.87 7.30
N ARG A 47 -5.33 11.07 7.10
CA ARG A 47 -4.51 11.12 5.88
C ARG A 47 -5.31 10.80 4.62
N HIS A 48 -6.16 9.78 4.67
CA HIS A 48 -7.05 9.47 3.54
C HIS A 48 -8.04 10.59 3.27
N THR A 49 -8.62 11.21 4.29
CA THR A 49 -9.46 12.41 4.12
C THR A 49 -8.72 13.50 3.34
N MET A 50 -7.48 13.81 3.72
CA MET A 50 -6.65 14.79 3.00
C MET A 50 -6.36 14.39 1.54
N LEU A 51 -6.20 13.10 1.26
CA LEU A 51 -6.01 12.63 -0.12
C LEU A 51 -7.31 12.71 -0.93
N HIS A 52 -8.47 12.44 -0.32
CA HIS A 52 -9.78 12.54 -0.97
C HIS A 52 -10.21 13.96 -1.32
N GLU A 53 -9.60 14.99 -0.73
CA GLU A 53 -9.76 16.38 -1.17
C GLU A 53 -9.16 16.63 -2.57
N GLN A 54 -8.32 15.72 -3.07
CA GLN A 54 -7.72 15.82 -4.41
C GLN A 54 -8.63 15.10 -5.43
N GLU A 55 -9.11 15.81 -6.45
CA GLU A 55 -10.01 15.26 -7.50
C GLU A 55 -9.47 13.99 -8.18
N ARG A 56 -8.14 13.86 -8.26
CA ARG A 56 -7.45 12.77 -8.96
C ARG A 56 -7.07 11.60 -8.05
N PHE A 57 -7.53 11.61 -6.80
CA PHE A 57 -7.33 10.53 -5.86
C PHE A 57 -8.60 9.69 -5.70
N THR A 58 -8.42 8.38 -5.76
CA THR A 58 -9.44 7.39 -5.42
C THR A 58 -8.81 6.33 -4.53
N SER A 59 -9.58 5.64 -3.70
CA SER A 59 -9.07 4.52 -2.91
C SER A 59 -10.06 3.37 -2.84
N THR A 60 -9.53 2.18 -2.55
CA THR A 60 -10.31 1.03 -2.09
C THR A 60 -9.72 0.59 -0.76
N ASP A 61 -10.53 0.67 0.29
CA ASP A 61 -10.15 0.17 1.60
C ASP A 61 -10.45 -1.33 1.68
N LEU A 62 -9.55 -2.08 2.32
CA LEU A 62 -9.72 -3.52 2.50
C LEU A 62 -11.05 -3.86 3.18
N ILE A 63 -11.66 -2.95 3.96
CA ILE A 63 -12.92 -3.17 4.68
C ILE A 63 -14.15 -3.46 3.76
N ALA A 64 -14.04 -3.27 2.44
CA ALA A 64 -15.19 -3.40 1.54
C ALA A 64 -15.39 -4.79 0.88
N ALA A 65 -14.43 -5.73 0.91
CA ALA A 65 -14.50 -6.97 0.10
C ALA A 65 -14.40 -8.29 0.89
N VAL A 66 -15.45 -9.11 0.92
CA VAL A 66 -15.45 -10.39 1.65
C VAL A 66 -14.59 -11.45 0.92
N PRO A 67 -13.66 -12.16 1.59
CA PRO A 67 -12.93 -13.25 0.98
C PRO A 67 -13.84 -14.45 0.82
N GLY A 68 -13.64 -15.22 -0.24
CA GLY A 68 -14.32 -16.51 -0.41
C GLY A 68 -14.02 -17.46 0.75
N GLY A 69 -14.79 -18.55 0.84
CA GLY A 69 -14.67 -19.55 1.88
C GLY A 69 -13.46 -20.50 1.71
N PRO A 70 -13.43 -21.63 2.45
CA PRO A 70 -12.36 -22.63 2.43
C PRO A 70 -12.00 -23.14 1.02
N GLU A 71 -12.95 -23.09 0.09
CA GLU A 71 -12.76 -23.42 -1.33
C GLU A 71 -11.78 -22.51 -2.07
N THR A 72 -11.45 -21.35 -1.51
CA THR A 72 -10.48 -20.39 -2.09
C THR A 72 -9.10 -20.42 -1.40
N ALA A 73 -8.89 -21.33 -0.45
CA ALA A 73 -7.64 -21.48 0.30
C ALA A 73 -6.45 -21.80 -0.62
N VAL A 74 -5.28 -21.22 -0.34
CA VAL A 74 -4.00 -21.63 -0.92
C VAL A 74 -3.08 -22.12 0.19
N GLY A 75 -2.10 -22.97 -0.12
CA GLY A 75 -1.16 -23.48 0.88
C GLY A 75 -0.40 -22.35 1.59
N GLY A 76 -0.36 -22.36 2.93
CA GLY A 76 0.26 -21.31 3.75
C GLY A 76 -0.69 -20.18 4.18
N ASP A 77 -1.97 -20.24 3.80
CA ASP A 77 -2.98 -19.27 4.19
C ASP A 77 -3.52 -19.54 5.60
N SER A 78 -3.49 -18.54 6.47
CA SER A 78 -3.94 -18.63 7.86
C SER A 78 -5.45 -18.41 8.04
N LEU A 79 -6.25 -18.59 6.97
CA LEU A 79 -7.70 -18.34 6.87
C LEU A 79 -8.37 -18.12 8.23
N SER A 80 -8.56 -16.85 8.58
CA SER A 80 -9.23 -16.50 9.83
C SER A 80 -10.75 -16.68 9.63
N PRO A 81 -11.43 -17.56 10.38
CA PRO A 81 -12.85 -17.85 10.21
C PRO A 81 -13.76 -16.69 10.63
N VAL A 82 -13.20 -15.66 11.24
CA VAL A 82 -13.92 -14.51 11.79
C VAL A 82 -13.50 -13.18 11.14
N ALA A 83 -12.47 -13.18 10.29
CA ALA A 83 -12.03 -11.99 9.60
C ALA A 83 -12.82 -11.79 8.31
N ARG A 84 -13.40 -10.61 8.15
CA ARG A 84 -14.17 -10.24 6.96
C ARG A 84 -13.31 -10.02 5.70
N PHE A 85 -11.97 -10.15 5.78
CA PHE A 85 -10.98 -9.94 4.71
C PHE A 85 -9.92 -11.05 4.71
N ARG A 86 -9.47 -11.47 3.52
CA ARG A 86 -8.28 -12.31 3.35
C ARG A 86 -7.07 -11.40 3.33
N VAL A 87 -6.37 -11.36 4.45
CA VAL A 87 -5.11 -10.63 4.58
C VAL A 87 -3.99 -11.57 4.18
N VAL A 88 -3.45 -11.39 2.98
CA VAL A 88 -2.30 -12.16 2.50
C VAL A 88 -1.03 -11.40 2.87
N ASN A 89 -0.20 -12.00 3.71
CA ASN A 89 1.11 -11.44 4.04
C ASN A 89 2.14 -11.88 2.99
N ILE A 90 2.62 -10.95 2.17
CA ILE A 90 3.65 -11.21 1.15
C ILE A 90 4.98 -11.66 1.78
N GLY A 91 5.22 -11.33 3.06
CA GLY A 91 6.40 -11.77 3.81
C GLY A 91 6.28 -13.13 4.48
N ASN A 92 5.16 -13.86 4.33
CA ASN A 92 4.94 -15.15 4.99
C ASN A 92 5.24 -15.14 6.51
N SER A 93 4.95 -14.03 7.19
CA SER A 93 5.27 -13.77 8.61
C SER A 93 6.77 -13.63 8.96
N ASP A 94 7.66 -13.65 7.97
CA ASP A 94 9.07 -13.33 8.13
C ASP A 94 9.35 -11.84 7.92
N LYS A 95 10.32 -11.32 8.67
CA LYS A 95 10.84 -9.96 8.47
C LYS A 95 11.62 -9.93 7.16
N VAL A 96 11.08 -9.27 6.15
CA VAL A 96 11.79 -9.01 4.90
C VAL A 96 12.49 -7.65 5.01
N GLY A 97 13.75 -7.57 4.60
CA GLY A 97 14.47 -6.31 4.51
C GLY A 97 13.74 -5.37 3.55
N PHE A 98 13.45 -4.14 3.99
CA PHE A 98 12.75 -3.16 3.15
C PHE A 98 13.45 -2.93 1.81
N LEU A 99 14.78 -2.95 1.80
CA LEU A 99 15.57 -2.80 0.57
C LEU A 99 15.46 -4.03 -0.34
N ASP A 100 15.40 -5.25 0.21
CA ASP A 100 15.25 -6.49 -0.58
C ASP A 100 13.88 -6.51 -1.28
N PHE A 101 12.83 -6.08 -0.59
CA PHE A 101 11.51 -5.91 -1.17
C PHE A 101 11.50 -4.89 -2.32
N VAL A 102 12.19 -3.76 -2.11
CA VAL A 102 12.35 -2.71 -3.12
C VAL A 102 13.13 -3.21 -4.35
N GLU A 103 14.20 -4.01 -4.17
CA GLU A 103 14.96 -4.60 -5.28
C GLU A 103 14.17 -5.67 -6.05
N ALA A 104 13.38 -6.49 -5.36
CA ALA A 104 12.51 -7.47 -6.01
C ALA A 104 11.51 -6.79 -6.96
N ILE A 105 10.88 -5.69 -6.52
CA ILE A 105 9.98 -4.89 -7.35
C ILE A 105 10.70 -4.30 -8.57
N LYS A 106 11.93 -3.79 -8.39
CA LYS A 106 12.71 -3.23 -9.51
C LYS A 106 13.04 -4.27 -10.57
N THR A 107 13.45 -5.45 -10.11
CA THR A 107 13.81 -6.57 -10.99
C THR A 107 12.62 -6.95 -11.86
N GLU A 108 11.45 -7.11 -11.26
CA GLU A 108 10.23 -7.51 -11.97
C GLU A 108 9.75 -6.43 -12.95
N LEU A 109 9.82 -5.16 -12.55
CA LEU A 109 9.35 -4.05 -13.38
C LEU A 109 10.39 -3.57 -14.41
N GLY A 110 11.62 -4.07 -14.38
CA GLY A 110 12.71 -3.65 -15.27
C GLY A 110 13.10 -2.17 -15.15
N VAL A 111 12.77 -1.51 -14.04
CA VAL A 111 13.00 -0.07 -13.83
C VAL A 111 14.20 0.19 -12.92
N LYS A 112 15.05 1.14 -13.33
CA LYS A 112 16.08 1.72 -12.46
C LYS A 112 15.47 2.85 -11.63
N SER A 113 15.58 2.78 -10.30
CA SER A 113 15.12 3.83 -9.40
C SER A 113 16.19 4.87 -9.08
N ILE A 114 15.80 6.13 -8.91
CA ILE A 114 16.64 7.15 -8.27
C ILE A 114 16.44 7.03 -6.75
N HIS A 115 17.48 6.65 -6.02
CA HIS A 115 17.45 6.69 -4.56
C HIS A 115 17.76 8.10 -4.09
N ASN A 116 16.75 8.79 -3.55
CA ASN A 116 16.95 10.08 -2.94
C ASN A 116 17.02 9.87 -1.41
N TYR A 117 18.23 9.73 -0.87
CA TYR A 117 18.47 9.64 0.57
C TYR A 117 18.83 11.04 1.09
N PRO A 118 17.86 11.85 1.56
CA PRO A 118 18.13 13.21 2.03
C PRO A 118 18.99 13.30 3.31
N TYR A 119 19.49 12.18 3.82
CA TYR A 119 20.27 12.10 5.07
C TYR A 119 21.52 11.20 4.97
N ALA A 120 21.99 10.83 3.77
CA ALA A 120 23.14 9.93 3.63
C ALA A 120 24.49 10.56 4.03
N ASP A 121 24.54 11.88 4.22
CA ASP A 121 25.77 12.62 4.55
C ASP A 121 25.81 13.16 5.99
N ARG A 122 25.26 12.44 6.98
CA ARG A 122 25.48 12.76 8.40
C ARG A 122 26.12 11.61 9.16
#